data_AF-A0A8X6VS05-F1
#
_entry.id   AF-A0A8X6VS05-F1
#
_cell.length_a   1.000
_cell.length_b   1.000
_cell.length_c   1.000
_cell.angle_alpha   90.00
_cell.angle_beta   90.00
_cell.angle_gamma   90.00
#
_symmetry.space_group_name_H-M   'P 1'
#
loop_
_entity.id
_entity.type
_entity.pdbx_description
1 polymer ?
#
loop_
_entity_poly.entity_id
_entity_poly.type
_entity_poly.pdbx_seq_one_letter_code
_entity_poly.pdbx_strand_id
1 'polypeptide(L)'
;MAALVSEYTLEFFTLLNARGKKELIEWCMKEGLIASSYECPNCNEQMRLNERKSVVLDGFEWRCRKKGVNAHDVCRSLRKNSWFSNIIDWFMFCREVCMNAVVNESVKIGGVNVIVEIDESKFGKMKYGKGKPVDGKWVFGGIERGTNRCFFRVVERRTKEELLCVIKEWVLPGSTIVSDCWKAYKCLSDEGFKHLEVNHSVCFKDHDTGAHTNSIEGTWSAIKRFLRNHTSHAEGMFDHYLAEYLWRRSRDHSLSDETFRDFLKAVITLYPPLGKDQQ
;
A
#
# COMPACT_ATOMS: atom_id res chain seq x y z
N MET A 1 34.13 -9.00 -6.89
CA MET A 1 33.55 -8.36 -8.10
C MET A 1 32.03 -8.43 -7.95
N ALA A 2 31.29 -7.54 -7.28
CA ALA A 2 31.44 -6.10 -7.05
C ALA A 2 31.64 -5.29 -8.34
N ALA A 3 30.76 -5.51 -9.33
CA ALA A 3 30.38 -4.62 -10.43
C ALA A 3 29.46 -5.44 -11.35
N LEU A 4 28.19 -5.03 -11.49
CA LEU A 4 27.20 -5.38 -12.56
C LEU A 4 25.73 -5.32 -12.11
N VAL A 5 25.40 -4.82 -10.92
CA VAL A 5 23.99 -4.50 -10.54
C VAL A 5 23.68 -3.00 -10.67
N SER A 6 24.60 -2.18 -11.20
CA SER A 6 24.48 -0.72 -11.19
C SER A 6 23.98 -0.06 -12.49
N GLU A 7 23.59 -0.80 -13.53
CA GLU A 7 23.16 -0.19 -14.80
C GLU A 7 21.64 -0.27 -15.08
N TYR A 8 20.87 -1.10 -14.36
CA TYR A 8 19.43 -1.23 -14.59
C TYR A 8 18.57 -0.12 -13.98
N THR A 9 19.13 0.83 -13.24
CA THR A 9 18.33 1.76 -12.42
C THR A 9 18.09 3.12 -13.07
N LEU A 10 18.85 3.50 -14.09
CA LEU A 10 18.60 4.71 -14.88
C LEU A 10 18.00 4.39 -16.25
N GLU A 11 18.56 3.42 -16.98
CA GLU A 11 18.06 3.05 -18.31
C GLU A 11 16.62 2.53 -18.30
N PHE A 12 16.19 1.81 -17.26
CA PHE A 12 14.82 1.28 -17.18
C PHE A 12 13.75 2.38 -17.10
N PHE A 13 14.07 3.50 -16.44
CA PHE A 13 13.19 4.67 -16.29
C PHE A 13 13.27 5.61 -17.48
N THR A 14 14.46 5.79 -18.05
CA THR A 14 14.60 6.42 -19.37
C THR A 14 13.92 5.57 -20.45
N LEU A 15 13.87 4.24 -20.32
CA LEU A 15 13.12 3.36 -21.22
C LEU A 15 11.62 3.63 -21.11
N LEU A 16 11.04 3.57 -19.92
CA LEU A 16 9.60 3.76 -19.73
C LEU A 16 9.10 5.16 -20.16
N ASN A 17 9.94 6.20 -20.00
CA ASN A 17 9.57 7.59 -20.30
C ASN A 17 10.10 8.11 -21.65
N ALA A 18 11.15 7.51 -22.23
CA ALA A 18 11.73 7.93 -23.52
C ALA A 18 11.49 6.94 -24.67
N ARG A 19 11.10 5.69 -24.39
CA ARG A 19 10.73 4.73 -25.43
C ARG A 19 9.24 4.81 -25.75
N GLY A 20 8.93 4.81 -27.05
CA GLY A 20 7.55 4.86 -27.51
C GLY A 20 6.75 3.68 -26.98
N LYS A 21 5.43 3.81 -26.83
CA LYS A 21 4.53 2.78 -26.28
C LYS A 21 4.78 1.36 -26.83
N LYS A 22 5.16 1.25 -28.09
CA LYS A 22 5.49 -0.01 -28.77
C LYS A 22 6.72 -0.72 -28.18
N GLU A 23 7.79 0.00 -27.91
CA GLU A 23 9.04 -0.56 -27.38
C GLU A 23 8.88 -1.06 -25.95
N LEU A 24 8.05 -0.38 -25.14
CA LEU A 24 7.65 -0.88 -23.82
C LEU A 24 6.87 -2.19 -23.92
N ILE A 25 5.94 -2.29 -24.87
CA ILE A 25 5.14 -3.50 -25.09
C ILE A 25 6.04 -4.66 -25.52
N GLU A 26 6.97 -4.42 -26.44
CA GLU A 26 7.95 -5.42 -26.87
C GLU A 26 8.83 -5.90 -25.72
N TRP A 27 9.26 -4.98 -24.84
CA TRP A 27 9.99 -5.34 -23.62
C TRP A 27 9.13 -6.19 -22.68
N CYS A 28 7.89 -5.80 -22.41
CA CYS A 28 6.97 -6.58 -21.57
C CYS A 28 6.70 -7.98 -22.16
N MET A 29 6.63 -8.11 -23.49
CA MET A 29 6.53 -9.41 -24.16
C MET A 29 7.79 -10.26 -23.96
N LYS A 30 8.97 -9.63 -24.07
CA LYS A 30 10.27 -10.31 -23.90
C LYS A 30 10.47 -10.84 -22.48
N GLU A 31 10.08 -10.06 -21.48
CA GLU A 31 10.19 -10.46 -20.07
C GLU A 31 9.05 -11.39 -19.61
N GLY A 32 8.14 -11.77 -20.51
CA GLY A 32 7.02 -12.67 -20.19
C GLY A 32 5.91 -12.04 -19.35
N LEU A 33 5.90 -10.71 -19.20
CA LEU A 33 4.90 -9.97 -18.45
C LEU A 33 3.53 -9.92 -19.17
N ILE A 34 3.54 -10.02 -20.50
CA ILE A 34 2.35 -10.14 -21.37
C ILE A 34 2.65 -11.13 -22.51
N ALA A 35 1.62 -11.73 -23.08
CA ALA A 35 1.79 -12.70 -24.16
C ALA A 35 2.38 -12.04 -25.43
N SER A 36 3.39 -12.68 -26.02
CA SER A 36 4.06 -12.25 -27.25
C SER A 36 3.31 -12.63 -28.53
N SER A 37 2.31 -13.51 -28.44
CA SER A 37 1.52 -13.99 -29.57
C SER A 37 0.15 -14.51 -29.12
N TYR A 38 -0.82 -14.48 -30.03
CA TYR A 38 -2.13 -15.13 -29.85
C TYR A 38 -2.57 -15.85 -31.11
N GLU A 39 -3.27 -16.97 -30.91
CA GLU A 39 -3.98 -17.65 -31.99
C GLU A 39 -5.47 -17.25 -32.01
N CYS A 40 -5.99 -17.05 -33.21
CA CYS A 40 -7.40 -16.73 -33.40
C CYS A 40 -8.27 -17.96 -33.08
N PRO A 41 -9.25 -17.87 -32.17
CA PRO A 41 -10.10 -19.01 -31.82
C PRO A 41 -11.00 -19.48 -32.98
N ASN A 42 -11.18 -18.65 -34.01
CA ASN A 42 -12.06 -18.95 -35.15
C ASN A 42 -11.31 -19.56 -36.34
N CYS A 43 -10.01 -19.33 -36.47
CA CYS A 43 -9.25 -19.80 -37.64
C CYS A 43 -7.86 -20.35 -37.32
N ASN A 44 -7.47 -20.39 -36.04
CA ASN A 44 -6.17 -20.86 -35.53
C ASN A 44 -4.94 -20.19 -36.15
N GLU A 45 -5.11 -19.06 -36.84
CA GLU A 45 -4.00 -18.26 -37.33
C GLU A 45 -3.50 -17.27 -36.27
N GLN A 46 -2.22 -16.93 -36.37
CA GLN A 46 -1.57 -15.89 -35.57
C GLN A 46 -2.30 -14.55 -35.75
N MET A 47 -2.75 -13.98 -34.63
CA MET A 47 -3.37 -12.67 -34.57
C MET A 47 -2.32 -11.57 -34.82
N ARG A 48 -2.74 -10.42 -35.35
CA ARG A 48 -1.85 -9.27 -35.55
C ARG A 48 -2.00 -8.27 -34.40
N LEU A 49 -0.88 -7.76 -33.91
CA LEU A 49 -0.87 -6.65 -32.95
C LEU A 49 -1.08 -5.33 -33.70
N ASN A 50 -2.18 -4.65 -33.40
CA ASN A 50 -2.56 -3.41 -34.08
C ASN A 50 -2.55 -2.23 -33.10
N GLU A 51 -2.00 -1.10 -33.55
CA GLU A 51 -2.04 0.17 -32.82
C GLU A 51 -3.40 0.88 -33.04
N ARG A 52 -3.96 1.44 -31.97
CA ARG A 52 -5.26 2.11 -31.93
C ARG A 52 -5.11 3.46 -31.23
N LYS A 53 -5.35 4.55 -31.97
CA LYS A 53 -5.07 5.91 -31.51
C LYS A 53 -6.01 6.46 -30.41
N SER A 54 -7.16 5.85 -30.09
CA SER A 54 -8.06 6.47 -29.08
C SER A 54 -9.04 5.60 -28.28
N VAL A 55 -9.14 4.28 -28.48
CA VAL A 55 -10.28 3.49 -27.92
C VAL A 55 -9.84 2.38 -26.94
N VAL A 56 -8.55 2.07 -26.88
CA VAL A 56 -8.03 0.97 -26.06
C VAL A 56 -7.08 1.55 -25.03
N LEU A 57 -7.22 1.15 -23.76
CA LEU A 57 -6.46 1.67 -22.59
C LEU A 57 -4.94 1.73 -22.85
N ASP A 58 -4.40 0.71 -23.52
CA ASP A 58 -2.95 0.57 -23.79
C ASP A 58 -2.54 1.06 -25.19
N GLY A 59 -3.51 1.44 -26.03
CA GLY A 59 -3.28 1.85 -27.42
C GLY A 59 -2.95 0.70 -28.38
N PHE A 60 -2.96 -0.56 -27.92
CA PHE A 60 -2.70 -1.75 -28.75
C PHE A 60 -3.70 -2.87 -28.47
N GLU A 61 -4.06 -3.64 -29.50
CA GLU A 61 -4.90 -4.83 -29.39
C GLU A 61 -4.47 -5.93 -30.36
N TRP A 62 -4.69 -7.18 -29.98
CA TRP A 62 -4.57 -8.31 -30.89
C TRP A 62 -5.83 -8.43 -31.72
N ARG A 63 -5.71 -8.50 -33.04
CA ARG A 63 -6.86 -8.62 -33.93
C ARG A 63 -6.62 -9.61 -35.06
N CYS A 64 -7.61 -10.45 -35.31
CA CYS A 64 -7.71 -11.26 -36.52
C CYS A 64 -8.94 -10.81 -37.29
N ARG A 65 -8.76 -10.40 -38.54
CA ARG A 65 -9.84 -9.94 -39.42
C ARG A 65 -9.77 -10.66 -40.75
N LYS A 66 -10.79 -11.46 -41.07
CA LYS A 66 -10.95 -12.12 -42.36
C LYS A 66 -12.27 -11.72 -43.02
N LYS A 67 -12.25 -11.56 -44.34
CA LYS A 67 -13.42 -11.32 -45.19
C LYS A 67 -13.65 -12.53 -46.09
N GLY A 68 -14.89 -12.76 -46.53
CA GLY A 68 -15.25 -13.89 -47.41
C GLY A 68 -15.72 -15.11 -46.63
N VAL A 69 -15.41 -16.32 -47.11
CA VAL A 69 -15.77 -17.57 -46.44
C VAL A 69 -15.04 -17.63 -45.08
N ASN A 70 -15.77 -17.96 -44.01
CA ASN A 70 -15.30 -17.90 -42.62
C ASN A 70 -14.89 -16.49 -42.14
N ALA A 71 -15.60 -15.46 -42.61
CA ALA A 71 -15.40 -14.08 -42.18
C ALA A 71 -15.56 -13.93 -40.66
N HIS A 72 -14.63 -13.21 -40.04
CA HIS A 72 -14.66 -12.90 -38.62
C HIS A 72 -13.81 -11.67 -38.32
N ASP A 73 -14.07 -11.08 -37.16
CA ASP A 73 -13.36 -9.92 -36.64
C ASP A 73 -13.21 -10.10 -35.12
N VAL A 74 -12.12 -10.78 -34.73
CA VAL A 74 -11.85 -11.12 -33.33
C VAL A 74 -10.80 -10.17 -32.79
N CYS A 75 -11.12 -9.46 -31.71
CA CYS A 75 -10.18 -8.63 -30.97
C CYS A 75 -9.89 -9.24 -29.59
N ARG A 76 -8.67 -9.08 -29.09
CA ARG A 76 -8.25 -9.41 -27.73
C ARG A 76 -7.41 -8.27 -27.15
N SER A 77 -7.63 -7.95 -25.89
CA SER A 77 -6.79 -7.00 -25.15
C SER A 77 -5.35 -7.50 -25.09
N LEU A 78 -4.39 -6.58 -25.15
CA LEU A 78 -2.97 -6.86 -24.92
C LEU A 78 -2.74 -7.58 -23.59
N ARG A 79 -3.54 -7.23 -22.58
CA ARG A 79 -3.44 -7.77 -21.23
C ARG A 79 -4.13 -9.12 -21.07
N LYS A 80 -4.85 -9.64 -22.06
CA LYS A 80 -5.60 -10.91 -21.92
C LYS A 80 -4.66 -11.99 -21.37
N ASN A 81 -5.14 -12.85 -20.48
CA ASN A 81 -4.38 -13.95 -19.87
C ASN A 81 -3.03 -13.58 -19.24
N SER A 82 -2.73 -12.28 -19.03
CA SER A 82 -1.64 -11.84 -18.18
C SER A 82 -2.18 -11.48 -16.80
N TRP A 83 -1.27 -11.36 -15.85
CA TRP A 83 -1.57 -10.86 -14.51
C TRP A 83 -2.11 -9.41 -14.48
N PHE A 84 -2.02 -8.65 -15.59
CA PHE A 84 -2.65 -7.33 -15.75
C PHE A 84 -4.04 -7.38 -16.42
N SER A 85 -4.55 -8.57 -16.76
CA SER A 85 -5.80 -8.73 -17.54
C SER A 85 -7.02 -8.14 -16.86
N ASN A 86 -7.01 -8.15 -15.54
CA ASN A 86 -8.03 -7.59 -14.67
C ASN A 86 -7.38 -6.47 -13.84
N ILE A 87 -7.88 -5.25 -14.00
CA ILE A 87 -7.36 -4.09 -13.29
C ILE A 87 -7.55 -4.22 -11.77
N ILE A 88 -8.56 -4.97 -11.32
CA ILE A 88 -8.79 -5.27 -9.90
C ILE A 88 -7.66 -6.15 -9.36
N ASP A 89 -7.29 -7.21 -10.08
CA ASP A 89 -6.24 -8.14 -9.67
C ASP A 89 -4.88 -7.44 -9.61
N TRP A 90 -4.59 -6.54 -10.56
CA TRP A 90 -3.40 -5.69 -10.52
C TRP A 90 -3.36 -4.80 -9.26
N PHE A 91 -4.46 -4.11 -8.96
CA PHE A 91 -4.52 -3.28 -7.76
C PHE A 91 -4.42 -4.11 -6.48
N MET A 92 -4.96 -5.33 -6.46
CA MET A 92 -4.80 -6.24 -5.32
C MET A 92 -3.35 -6.67 -5.14
N PHE A 93 -2.68 -7.09 -6.23
CA PHE A 93 -1.26 -7.40 -6.22
C PHE A 93 -0.42 -6.22 -5.67
N CYS A 94 -0.64 -5.01 -6.17
CA CYS A 94 0.10 -3.84 -5.70
C CYS A 94 -0.07 -3.62 -4.19
N ARG A 95 -1.28 -3.85 -3.66
CA ARG A 95 -1.52 -3.71 -2.22
C ARG A 95 -0.92 -4.85 -1.42
N GLU A 96 -0.89 -6.06 -1.95
CA GLU A 96 -0.19 -7.20 -1.34
C GLU A 96 1.31 -6.92 -1.24
N VAL A 97 1.92 -6.38 -2.29
CA VAL A 97 3.32 -5.92 -2.29
C VAL A 97 3.52 -4.84 -1.22
N CYS A 98 2.68 -3.81 -1.19
CA CYS A 98 2.75 -2.76 -0.17
C CYS A 98 2.62 -3.34 1.25
N MET A 99 1.72 -4.29 1.46
CA MET A 99 1.49 -4.94 2.74
C MET A 99 2.70 -5.74 3.20
N ASN A 100 3.22 -6.61 2.36
CA ASN A 100 4.40 -7.39 2.68
C ASN A 100 5.64 -6.50 2.87
N ALA A 101 5.81 -5.45 2.05
CA ALA A 101 6.88 -4.47 2.22
C ALA A 101 6.78 -3.77 3.58
N VAL A 102 5.60 -3.26 3.96
CA VAL A 102 5.39 -2.62 5.28
C VAL A 102 5.68 -3.58 6.41
N VAL A 103 5.25 -4.84 6.32
CA VAL A 103 5.53 -5.86 7.34
C VAL A 103 7.02 -6.16 7.43
N ASN A 104 7.71 -6.34 6.31
CA ASN A 104 9.14 -6.69 6.28
C ASN A 104 10.04 -5.51 6.68
N GLU A 105 9.66 -4.28 6.32
CA GLU A 105 10.37 -3.04 6.66
C GLU A 105 10.02 -2.55 8.08
N SER A 106 9.06 -3.19 8.75
CA SER A 106 8.57 -2.70 10.03
C SER A 106 9.63 -2.81 11.13
N VAL A 107 9.82 -1.69 11.85
CA VAL A 107 10.73 -1.59 12.98
C VAL A 107 10.01 -0.91 14.14
N LYS A 108 10.41 -1.26 15.37
CA LYS A 108 9.90 -0.55 16.55
C LYS A 108 10.25 0.93 16.47
N ILE A 109 9.31 1.77 16.86
CA ILE A 109 9.48 3.22 16.93
C ILE A 109 9.80 3.65 18.36
N GLY A 110 10.21 4.90 18.55
CA GLY A 110 10.57 5.44 19.84
C GLY A 110 12.05 5.22 20.22
N GLY A 111 12.30 5.18 21.51
CA GLY A 111 13.62 5.06 22.14
C GLY A 111 13.81 6.09 23.26
N VAL A 112 14.95 6.02 23.94
CA VAL A 112 15.29 6.97 25.01
C VAL A 112 15.23 8.41 24.47
N ASN A 113 14.46 9.26 25.15
CA ASN A 113 14.20 10.67 24.78
C ASN A 113 13.44 10.87 23.47
N VAL A 114 12.83 9.83 22.92
CA VAL A 114 11.93 9.93 21.75
C VAL A 114 10.49 9.94 22.23
N ILE A 115 9.67 10.80 21.63
CA ILE A 115 8.25 10.93 21.95
C ILE A 115 7.42 10.16 20.93
N VAL A 116 6.51 9.31 21.43
CA VAL A 116 5.55 8.57 20.61
C VAL A 116 4.13 8.94 21.04
N GLU A 117 3.33 9.48 20.11
CA GLU A 117 1.90 9.70 20.33
C GLU A 117 1.15 8.41 20.04
N ILE A 118 0.27 7.96 20.93
CA ILE A 118 -0.57 6.77 20.74
C ILE A 118 -2.06 7.12 20.88
N ASP A 119 -2.92 6.44 20.12
CA ASP A 119 -4.37 6.66 20.15
C ASP A 119 -5.13 5.49 19.47
N GLU A 120 -6.42 5.40 19.73
CA GLU A 120 -7.35 4.44 19.15
C GLU A 120 -8.39 5.12 18.24
N SER A 121 -8.59 4.58 17.03
CA SER A 121 -9.66 5.03 16.15
C SER A 121 -10.56 3.90 15.66
N LYS A 122 -11.87 4.14 15.70
CA LYS A 122 -12.86 3.24 15.08
C LYS A 122 -13.12 3.63 13.63
N PHE A 123 -12.96 2.66 12.73
CA PHE A 123 -13.31 2.76 11.32
C PHE A 123 -14.66 2.09 11.07
N GLY A 124 -15.43 2.57 10.08
CA GLY A 124 -16.77 2.03 9.81
C GLY A 124 -17.81 2.40 10.90
N LYS A 125 -17.83 3.67 11.34
CA LYS A 125 -18.84 4.17 12.28
C LYS A 125 -20.02 4.79 11.51
N MET A 126 -21.24 4.55 12.00
CA MET A 126 -22.44 5.26 11.51
C MET A 126 -22.29 6.78 11.69
N LYS A 127 -22.59 7.54 10.64
CA LYS A 127 -22.55 9.00 10.69
C LYS A 127 -23.75 9.49 11.50
N TYR A 128 -23.51 10.11 12.66
CA TYR A 128 -24.55 10.65 13.55
C TYR A 128 -25.65 9.66 13.98
N GLY A 129 -25.32 8.37 14.10
CA GLY A 129 -26.32 7.35 14.43
C GLY A 129 -27.40 7.15 13.35
N LYS A 130 -27.20 7.67 12.13
CA LYS A 130 -28.10 7.49 10.99
C LYS A 130 -27.46 6.55 9.96
N GLY A 131 -28.26 5.65 9.39
CA GLY A 131 -27.85 4.70 8.35
C GLY A 131 -27.89 3.23 8.80
N LYS A 132 -27.37 2.33 7.97
CA LYS A 132 -27.24 0.91 8.32
C LYS A 132 -26.15 0.73 9.39
N PRO A 133 -26.35 -0.14 10.39
CA PRO A 133 -25.27 -0.59 11.26
C PRO A 133 -24.12 -1.13 10.40
N VAL A 134 -22.91 -0.64 10.68
CA VAL A 134 -21.68 -1.14 10.07
C VAL A 134 -20.86 -1.72 11.20
N ASP A 135 -20.43 -2.97 11.06
CA ASP A 135 -19.45 -3.52 11.97
C ASP A 135 -18.09 -2.86 11.69
N GLY A 136 -17.57 -2.20 12.70
CA GLY A 136 -16.47 -1.26 12.54
C GLY A 136 -15.21 -1.79 13.20
N LYS A 137 -14.09 -1.77 12.48
CA LYS A 137 -12.79 -2.19 13.02
C LYS A 137 -12.19 -1.13 13.94
N TRP A 138 -11.68 -1.56 15.09
CA TRP A 138 -10.80 -0.72 15.90
C TRP A 138 -9.37 -0.82 15.39
N VAL A 139 -8.69 0.31 15.33
CA VAL A 139 -7.27 0.38 14.99
C VAL A 139 -6.58 1.17 16.08
N PHE A 140 -5.52 0.61 16.62
CA PHE A 140 -4.60 1.28 17.54
C PHE A 140 -3.37 1.72 16.76
N GLY A 141 -2.90 2.94 16.99
CA GLY A 141 -1.79 3.51 16.26
C GLY A 141 -0.79 4.21 17.17
N GLY A 142 0.43 4.34 16.66
CA GLY A 142 1.47 5.14 17.27
C GLY A 142 2.27 5.90 16.22
N ILE A 143 2.61 7.16 16.51
CA ILE A 143 3.42 8.02 15.65
C ILE A 143 4.59 8.57 16.44
N GLU A 144 5.78 8.40 15.90
CA GLU A 144 6.97 9.03 16.44
C GLU A 144 7.03 10.49 16.03
N ARG A 145 7.08 11.39 17.02
CA ARG A 145 7.12 12.84 16.75
C ARG A 145 8.38 13.24 15.99
N GLY A 146 8.23 14.16 15.06
CA GLY A 146 9.33 14.71 14.27
C GLY A 146 9.84 13.78 13.15
N THR A 147 9.19 12.62 12.95
CA THR A 147 9.50 11.70 11.85
C THR A 147 8.22 11.24 11.14
N ASN A 148 8.38 10.50 10.04
CA ASN A 148 7.27 9.81 9.38
C ASN A 148 7.05 8.37 9.88
N ARG A 149 7.80 7.93 10.92
CA ARG A 149 7.69 6.58 11.46
C ARG A 149 6.40 6.42 12.27
N CYS A 150 5.67 5.35 11.98
CA CYS A 150 4.41 5.05 12.64
C CYS A 150 4.09 3.56 12.56
N PHE A 151 3.18 3.11 13.41
CA PHE A 151 2.53 1.81 13.29
C PHE A 151 1.02 1.97 13.45
N PHE A 152 0.26 1.11 12.79
CA PHE A 152 -1.19 1.04 12.90
C PHE A 152 -1.62 -0.42 12.84
N ARG A 153 -2.27 -0.88 13.90
CA ARG A 153 -2.66 -2.29 14.08
C ARG A 153 -4.15 -2.38 14.31
N VAL A 154 -4.81 -3.24 13.53
CA VAL A 154 -6.20 -3.62 13.79
C VAL A 154 -6.22 -4.40 15.09
N VAL A 155 -7.09 -3.99 16.01
CA VAL A 155 -7.30 -4.64 17.31
C VAL A 155 -8.75 -5.11 17.40
N GLU A 156 -8.96 -6.29 17.97
CA GLU A 156 -10.31 -6.82 18.14
C GLU A 156 -10.97 -6.19 19.35
N ARG A 157 -10.22 -6.06 20.45
CA ARG A 157 -10.69 -5.45 21.69
C ARG A 157 -9.74 -4.36 22.13
N ARG A 158 -10.31 -3.36 22.80
CA ARG A 158 -9.54 -2.28 23.46
C ARG A 158 -9.40 -2.59 24.93
N THR A 159 -8.88 -3.78 25.25
CA THR A 159 -8.54 -4.07 26.65
C THR A 159 -7.17 -3.47 26.95
N LYS A 160 -6.92 -3.23 28.24
CA LYS A 160 -5.62 -2.75 28.71
C LYS A 160 -4.51 -3.71 28.27
N GLU A 161 -4.76 -5.00 28.38
CA GLU A 161 -3.80 -6.06 28.10
C GLU A 161 -3.45 -6.13 26.61
N GLU A 162 -4.47 -6.07 25.73
CA GLU A 162 -4.26 -6.10 24.28
C GLU A 162 -3.45 -4.89 23.82
N LEU A 163 -3.82 -3.69 24.26
CA LEU A 163 -3.13 -2.45 23.87
C LEU A 163 -1.72 -2.38 24.46
N LEU A 164 -1.51 -2.84 25.69
CA LEU A 164 -0.17 -2.92 26.28
C LEU A 164 0.73 -3.89 25.52
N CYS A 165 0.20 -5.04 25.08
CA CYS A 165 0.92 -5.97 24.21
C CYS A 165 1.36 -5.28 22.92
N VAL A 166 0.46 -4.56 22.24
CA VAL A 166 0.82 -3.81 21.02
C VAL A 166 1.87 -2.74 21.31
N ILE A 167 1.75 -1.98 22.41
CA ILE A 167 2.75 -0.97 22.79
C ILE A 167 4.13 -1.61 22.96
N LYS A 168 4.24 -2.72 23.72
CA LYS A 168 5.52 -3.40 23.96
C LYS A 168 6.10 -4.04 22.70
N GLU A 169 5.24 -4.46 21.79
CA GLU A 169 5.65 -4.99 20.48
C GLU A 169 6.19 -3.88 19.57
N TRP A 170 5.59 -2.68 19.57
CA TRP A 170 5.84 -1.65 18.55
C TRP A 170 6.65 -0.44 19.03
N VAL A 171 6.77 -0.23 20.35
CA VAL A 171 7.46 0.92 20.94
C VAL A 171 8.68 0.44 21.72
N LEU A 172 9.83 1.08 21.48
CA LEU A 172 11.06 0.80 22.20
C LEU A 172 10.95 1.24 23.68
N PRO A 173 11.44 0.45 24.64
CA PRO A 173 11.51 0.86 26.04
C PRO A 173 12.27 2.19 26.24
N GLY A 174 11.93 2.93 27.29
CA GLY A 174 12.52 4.25 27.58
C GLY A 174 11.93 5.41 26.77
N SER A 175 10.99 5.12 25.85
CA SER A 175 10.22 6.14 25.12
C SER A 175 9.34 6.96 26.06
N THR A 176 9.07 8.21 25.65
CA THR A 176 8.01 9.03 26.23
C THR A 176 6.74 8.84 25.40
N ILE A 177 5.75 8.15 25.97
CA ILE A 177 4.46 7.95 25.36
C ILE A 177 3.55 9.12 25.73
N VAL A 178 2.91 9.71 24.72
CA VAL A 178 1.85 10.72 24.87
C VAL A 178 0.52 10.11 24.48
N SER A 179 -0.46 10.13 25.37
CA SER A 179 -1.80 9.61 25.10
C SER A 179 -2.85 10.42 25.86
N ASP A 180 -4.12 10.20 25.52
CA ASP A 180 -5.25 10.65 26.32
C ASP A 180 -5.21 10.06 27.74
N CYS A 181 -5.93 10.70 28.68
CA CYS A 181 -6.07 10.29 30.09
C CYS A 181 -6.84 8.97 30.32
N TRP A 182 -6.68 7.98 29.44
CA TRP A 182 -7.35 6.71 29.60
C TRP A 182 -6.68 5.86 30.70
N LYS A 183 -7.47 5.45 31.70
CA LYS A 183 -6.99 4.77 32.92
C LYS A 183 -6.13 3.52 32.66
N ALA A 184 -6.32 2.86 31.51
CA ALA A 184 -5.56 1.68 31.14
C ALA A 184 -4.04 1.97 31.03
N TYR A 185 -3.67 3.20 30.65
CA TYR A 185 -2.28 3.62 30.42
C TYR A 185 -1.49 3.94 31.69
N LYS A 186 -2.12 3.94 32.88
CA LYS A 186 -1.43 4.22 34.15
C LYS A 186 -0.29 3.27 34.47
N CYS A 187 -0.29 2.06 33.91
CA CYS A 187 0.78 1.08 34.12
C CYS A 187 2.00 1.27 33.21
N LEU A 188 1.98 2.23 32.27
CA LEU A 188 3.09 2.40 31.32
C LEU A 188 4.41 2.74 32.02
N SER A 189 4.34 3.47 33.14
CA SER A 189 5.49 3.76 34.00
C SER A 189 6.14 2.50 34.56
N ASP A 190 5.34 1.50 34.96
CA ASP A 190 5.81 0.22 35.50
C ASP A 190 6.43 -0.67 34.40
N GLU A 191 6.08 -0.40 33.14
CA GLU A 191 6.49 -1.16 31.95
C GLU A 191 7.72 -0.55 31.25
N GLY A 192 8.36 0.45 31.87
CA GLY A 192 9.59 1.07 31.37
C GLY A 192 9.38 2.20 30.37
N PHE A 193 8.19 2.80 30.33
CA PHE A 193 7.88 3.97 29.51
C PHE A 193 7.69 5.21 30.39
N LYS A 194 8.04 6.38 29.87
CA LYS A 194 7.60 7.65 30.47
C LYS A 194 6.22 7.97 29.89
N HIS A 195 5.27 8.37 30.71
CA HIS A 195 3.92 8.68 30.23
C HIS A 195 3.58 10.15 30.47
N LEU A 196 3.13 10.82 29.42
CA LEU A 196 2.56 12.16 29.46
C LEU A 196 1.09 12.06 29.05
N GLU A 197 0.20 12.50 29.93
CA GLU A 197 -1.23 12.51 29.66
C GLU A 197 -1.65 13.84 29.04
N VAL A 198 -2.53 13.78 28.04
CA VAL A 198 -3.20 14.97 27.48
C VAL A 198 -4.67 14.92 27.84
N ASN A 199 -5.14 15.95 28.54
CA ASN A 199 -6.55 16.07 28.87
C ASN A 199 -7.31 16.85 27.79
N HIS A 200 -7.81 16.14 26.78
CA HIS A 200 -8.59 16.69 25.68
C HIS A 200 -9.91 17.38 26.09
N SER A 201 -10.39 17.18 27.32
CA SER A 201 -11.57 17.88 27.84
C SER A 201 -11.27 19.28 28.39
N VAL A 202 -10.00 19.59 28.65
CA VAL A 202 -9.58 20.84 29.32
C VAL A 202 -8.67 21.67 28.40
N CYS A 203 -7.77 21.05 27.64
CA CYS A 203 -6.79 21.77 26.81
C CYS A 203 -6.47 21.01 25.50
N PHE A 204 -6.32 21.74 24.39
CA PHE A 204 -5.81 21.19 23.11
C PHE A 204 -4.30 20.89 23.12
N LYS A 205 -3.59 21.48 24.08
CA LYS A 205 -2.17 21.27 24.36
C LYS A 205 -2.01 21.48 25.87
N ASP A 206 -1.34 20.55 26.53
CA ASP A 206 -1.00 20.73 27.93
C ASP A 206 -0.02 21.91 28.05
N HIS A 207 -0.38 22.94 28.82
CA HIS A 207 0.40 24.19 28.88
C HIS A 207 1.71 24.03 29.66
N ASP A 208 1.79 23.04 30.55
CA ASP A 208 2.94 22.82 31.45
C ASP A 208 3.95 21.84 30.85
N THR A 209 3.47 20.81 30.15
CA THR A 209 4.30 19.77 29.51
C THR A 209 4.44 19.94 28.01
N GLY A 210 3.58 20.73 27.37
CA GLY A 210 3.53 20.91 25.91
C GLY A 210 3.00 19.69 25.15
N ALA A 211 2.48 18.68 25.84
CA ALA A 211 1.98 17.44 25.25
C ALA A 211 0.69 17.67 24.43
N HIS A 212 0.54 16.93 23.33
CA HIS A 212 -0.63 16.94 22.43
C HIS A 212 -0.66 15.64 21.60
N THR A 213 -1.78 15.30 20.97
CA THR A 213 -1.90 14.13 20.07
C THR A 213 -2.23 14.55 18.63
N ASN A 214 -1.98 15.81 18.28
CA ASN A 214 -2.35 16.40 16.99
C ASN A 214 -1.81 15.62 15.78
N SER A 215 -0.61 15.03 15.87
CA SER A 215 -0.02 14.31 14.74
C SER A 215 -0.77 13.01 14.47
N ILE A 216 -1.13 12.27 15.51
CA ILE A 216 -1.91 11.04 15.36
C ILE A 216 -3.36 11.32 14.96
N GLU A 217 -4.01 12.33 15.53
CA GLU A 217 -5.36 12.77 15.14
C GLU A 217 -5.43 13.21 13.65
N GLY A 218 -4.45 14.00 13.22
CA GLY A 218 -4.33 14.42 11.82
C GLY A 218 -4.13 13.24 10.88
N THR A 219 -3.32 12.26 11.30
CA THR A 219 -3.07 11.05 10.53
C THR A 219 -4.31 10.16 10.44
N TRP A 220 -5.09 10.01 11.52
CA TRP A 220 -6.38 9.33 11.46
C TRP A 220 -7.33 9.95 10.44
N SER A 221 -7.39 11.28 10.40
CA SER A 221 -8.21 12.01 9.44
C SER A 221 -7.77 11.75 8.00
N ALA A 222 -6.46 11.70 7.76
CA ALA A 222 -5.88 11.38 6.47
C ALA A 222 -6.15 9.93 6.03
N ILE A 223 -5.98 8.94 6.93
CA ILE A 223 -6.32 7.53 6.65
C ILE A 223 -7.80 7.40 6.32
N LYS A 224 -8.70 7.97 7.15
CA LYS A 224 -10.16 7.91 6.92
C LYS A 224 -10.56 8.51 5.57
N ARG A 225 -9.92 9.61 5.16
CA ARG A 225 -10.14 10.23 3.85
C ARG A 225 -9.64 9.34 2.72
N PHE A 226 -8.44 8.78 2.86
CA PHE A 226 -7.88 7.84 1.90
C PHE A 226 -8.82 6.64 1.71
N LEU A 227 -9.22 5.99 2.80
CA LEU A 227 -10.12 4.84 2.74
C LEU A 227 -11.48 5.19 2.11
N ARG A 228 -12.10 6.33 2.47
CA ARG A 228 -13.38 6.75 1.87
C ARG A 228 -13.35 6.86 0.35
N ASN A 229 -12.20 7.19 -0.22
CA ASN A 229 -12.06 7.32 -1.67
C ASN A 229 -11.82 5.99 -2.38
N HIS A 230 -11.54 4.90 -1.65
CA HIS A 230 -11.15 3.61 -2.23
C HIS A 230 -11.98 2.41 -1.74
N THR A 231 -12.56 2.44 -0.53
CA THR A 231 -13.17 1.28 0.14
C THR A 231 -14.68 1.16 -0.04
N SER A 232 -15.34 1.99 -0.85
CA SER A 232 -16.80 1.95 -1.00
C SER A 232 -17.33 0.63 -1.62
N HIS A 233 -16.47 -0.29 -2.05
CA HIS A 233 -16.86 -1.45 -2.85
C HIS A 233 -16.22 -2.80 -2.49
N ALA A 234 -15.36 -2.92 -1.47
CA ALA A 234 -14.66 -4.20 -1.20
C ALA A 234 -14.62 -4.58 0.28
N GLU A 235 -15.57 -5.43 0.68
CA GLU A 235 -15.55 -6.14 1.95
C GLU A 235 -14.25 -6.96 2.08
N GLY A 236 -13.65 -7.01 3.27
CA GLY A 236 -12.41 -7.75 3.52
C GLY A 236 -11.09 -7.07 3.14
N MET A 237 -11.11 -5.94 2.41
CA MET A 237 -9.87 -5.30 1.91
C MET A 237 -9.26 -4.23 2.83
N PHE A 238 -9.81 -4.03 4.03
CA PHE A 238 -9.40 -2.94 4.93
C PHE A 238 -7.89 -2.94 5.19
N ASP A 239 -7.33 -4.12 5.48
CA ASP A 239 -5.93 -4.28 5.89
C ASP A 239 -4.97 -3.96 4.73
N HIS A 240 -5.33 -4.37 3.51
CA HIS A 240 -4.61 -4.02 2.29
C HIS A 240 -4.59 -2.52 2.01
N TYR A 241 -5.73 -1.83 2.17
CA TYR A 241 -5.79 -0.38 1.97
C TYR A 241 -5.07 0.40 3.06
N LEU A 242 -5.15 -0.06 4.32
CA LEU A 242 -4.37 0.52 5.41
C LEU A 242 -2.88 0.37 5.11
N ALA A 243 -2.44 -0.82 4.70
CA ALA A 243 -1.04 -1.06 4.37
C ALA A 243 -0.57 -0.25 3.16
N GLU A 244 -1.39 -0.10 2.11
CA GLU A 244 -1.09 0.80 0.99
C GLU A 244 -0.86 2.23 1.46
N TYR A 245 -1.70 2.73 2.37
CA TYR A 245 -1.54 4.06 2.94
C TYR A 245 -0.23 4.19 3.72
N LEU A 246 0.11 3.21 4.56
CA LEU A 246 1.36 3.21 5.35
C LEU A 246 2.59 3.17 4.46
N TRP A 247 2.57 2.30 3.44
CA TRP A 247 3.64 2.19 2.47
C TRP A 247 3.86 3.52 1.76
N ARG A 248 2.79 4.16 1.26
CA ARG A 248 2.86 5.49 0.65
C ARG A 248 3.38 6.55 1.62
N ARG A 249 2.92 6.54 2.87
CA ARG A 249 3.33 7.50 3.90
C ARG A 249 4.83 7.45 4.19
N SER A 250 5.39 6.24 4.26
CA SER A 250 6.84 6.05 4.47
C SER A 250 7.70 6.62 3.33
N ARG A 251 7.08 6.93 2.19
CA ARG A 251 7.66 7.50 0.97
C ARG A 251 7.04 8.88 0.67
N ASP A 252 6.70 9.63 1.72
CA ASP A 252 6.16 10.99 1.70
C ASP A 252 4.87 11.20 0.88
N HIS A 253 4.12 10.12 0.66
CA HIS A 253 2.98 10.08 -0.28
C HIS A 253 3.32 10.53 -1.71
N SER A 254 4.61 10.57 -2.05
CA SER A 254 5.06 10.93 -3.39
C SER A 254 4.62 9.86 -4.39
N LEU A 255 4.16 10.29 -5.55
CA LEU A 255 3.96 9.43 -6.73
C LEU A 255 5.08 9.67 -7.75
N SER A 256 6.29 9.93 -7.26
CA SER A 256 7.47 10.14 -8.09
C SER A 256 7.98 8.83 -8.69
N ASP A 257 8.86 8.97 -9.68
CA ASP A 257 9.63 7.86 -10.23
C ASP A 257 10.40 7.09 -9.15
N GLU A 258 10.84 7.78 -8.09
CA GLU A 258 11.51 7.16 -6.94
C GLU A 258 10.57 6.24 -6.15
N THR A 259 9.34 6.66 -5.87
CA THR A 259 8.34 5.79 -5.24
C THR A 259 8.06 4.56 -6.11
N PHE A 260 7.99 4.74 -7.44
CA PHE A 260 7.80 3.60 -8.34
C PHE A 260 9.02 2.65 -8.36
N ARG A 261 10.24 3.19 -8.29
CA ARG A 261 11.47 2.38 -8.08
C ARG A 261 11.38 1.55 -6.84
N ASP A 262 10.97 2.15 -5.72
CA ASP A 262 10.87 1.44 -4.46
C ASP A 262 9.79 0.37 -4.47
N PHE A 263 8.69 0.60 -5.19
CA PHE A 263 7.68 -0.43 -5.43
C PHE A 263 8.28 -1.62 -6.20
N LEU A 264 9.01 -1.37 -7.30
CA LEU A 264 9.63 -2.45 -8.07
C LEU A 264 10.70 -3.21 -7.28
N LYS A 265 11.49 -2.52 -6.45
CA LYS A 265 12.42 -3.18 -5.53
C LYS A 265 11.69 -4.10 -4.55
N ALA A 266 10.56 -3.66 -4.00
CA ALA A 266 9.73 -4.49 -3.13
C ALA A 266 9.21 -5.73 -3.88
N VAL A 267 8.72 -5.58 -5.12
CA VAL A 267 8.32 -6.72 -5.97
C VAL A 267 9.45 -7.72 -6.14
N ILE A 268 10.65 -7.26 -6.52
CA ILE A 268 11.82 -8.14 -6.74
C ILE A 268 12.23 -8.84 -5.44
N THR A 269 12.09 -8.17 -4.30
CA THR A 269 12.45 -8.72 -2.99
C THR A 269 11.49 -9.82 -2.56
N LEU A 270 10.19 -9.63 -2.82
CA LEU A 270 9.13 -10.58 -2.44
C LEU A 270 9.00 -11.73 -3.43
N TYR A 271 9.20 -11.45 -4.71
CA TYR A 271 9.08 -12.39 -5.81
C TYR A 271 10.38 -12.34 -6.62
N PRO A 272 11.51 -12.84 -6.05
CA PRO A 272 12.77 -12.87 -6.77
C PRO A 272 12.60 -13.70 -8.04
N PRO A 273 13.22 -13.29 -9.17
CA PRO A 273 13.14 -14.05 -10.40
C PRO A 273 13.70 -15.45 -10.15
N LEU A 274 12.91 -16.47 -10.45
CA LEU A 274 13.37 -17.85 -10.44
C LEU A 274 14.46 -17.97 -11.49
N GLY A 275 15.72 -18.09 -11.04
CA GLY A 275 16.82 -18.44 -11.92
C GLY A 275 16.50 -19.75 -12.64
N LYS A 276 16.96 -19.90 -13.88
CA LYS A 276 16.67 -21.03 -14.78
C LYS A 276 17.09 -22.43 -14.26
N ASP A 277 17.54 -22.56 -13.01
CA ASP A 277 18.12 -23.78 -12.45
C ASP A 277 17.23 -24.48 -11.41
N GLN A 278 15.96 -24.11 -11.29
CA GLN A 278 14.99 -24.85 -10.46
C GLN A 278 13.68 -25.07 -11.21
N GLN A 279 13.71 -26.04 -12.12
CA GLN A 279 12.55 -26.77 -12.64
C GLN A 279 12.52 -28.17 -12.03
#